data_AF-A0A1M3HU67-F1
#
_entry.id   AF-A0A1M3HU67-F1
#
_cell.length_a   1.000
_cell.length_b   1.000
_cell.length_c   1.000
_cell.angle_alpha   90.00
_cell.angle_beta   90.00
_cell.angle_gamma   90.00
#
_symmetry.space_group_name_H-M   'P 1'
#
loop_
_entity.id
_entity.type
_entity.pdbx_description
1 polymer ?
#
loop_
_entity_poly.entity_id
_entity_poly.type
_entity_poly.pdbx_seq_one_letter_code
_entity_poly.pdbx_strand_id
1 'polypeptide(L)'
;METWSSALCRLAGNALLALSLGILLYLGLRYFTEGVADAQYWLAVVLTAPLGLYLGIYLIDGVRAGRLPVGRHAIVRVTQPVRYWLWMIWFGVGVALLFCVWVYAAGKLT
;
A
#
# COMPACT_ATOMS: atom_id res chain seq x y z
N MET A 1 12.12 19.87 -17.80
CA MET A 1 12.94 18.85 -17.11
C MET A 1 12.71 19.02 -15.62
N GLU A 2 12.11 18.04 -14.94
CA GLU A 2 12.05 18.05 -13.46
C GLU A 2 13.49 17.90 -12.95
N THR A 3 13.95 18.86 -12.15
CA THR A 3 15.26 18.77 -11.49
C THR A 3 15.18 17.75 -10.36
N TRP A 4 16.24 16.96 -10.16
CA TRP A 4 16.31 15.96 -9.09
C TRP A 4 15.93 16.52 -7.71
N SER A 5 16.23 17.79 -7.44
CA SER A 5 15.83 18.49 -6.22
C SER A 5 14.32 18.60 -6.03
N SER A 6 13.56 18.86 -7.11
CA SER A 6 12.10 18.97 -7.07
C SER A 6 11.42 17.61 -6.79
N ALA A 7 11.98 16.52 -7.33
CA ALA A 7 11.51 15.17 -7.06
C ALA A 7 11.77 14.76 -5.60
N LEU A 8 12.96 15.07 -5.08
CA LEU A 8 13.32 14.83 -3.68
C LEU A 8 12.46 15.64 -2.71
N CYS A 9 12.16 16.91 -3.00
CA CYS A 9 11.28 17.74 -2.17
C CYS A 9 9.85 17.19 -2.10
N ARG A 10 9.30 16.71 -3.22
CA ARG A 10 7.97 16.08 -3.24
C ARG A 10 7.94 14.75 -2.49
N LEU A 11 8.98 13.94 -2.63
CA LEU A 11 9.13 12.70 -1.87
C LEU A 11 9.23 12.99 -0.38
N ALA A 12 10.04 13.96 0.02
CA ALA A 12 10.15 14.39 1.42
C ALA A 12 8.81 14.89 1.96
N GLY A 13 8.08 15.73 1.22
CA GLY A 13 6.76 16.21 1.62
C GLY A 13 5.73 15.08 1.79
N ASN A 14 5.68 14.14 0.84
CA ASN A 14 4.80 12.98 0.93
C ASN A 14 5.19 12.03 2.08
N ALA A 15 6.49 11.82 2.29
CA ALA A 15 7.00 11.02 3.39
C ALA A 15 6.66 11.65 4.74
N LEU A 16 6.78 12.98 4.86
CA LEU A 16 6.47 13.72 6.08
C LEU A 16 4.96 13.67 6.37
N LEU A 17 4.12 13.88 5.36
CA LEU A 17 2.66 13.72 5.50
C LEU A 17 2.29 12.30 5.89
N ALA A 18 2.86 11.28 5.24
CA ALA A 18 2.61 9.88 5.56
C ALA A 18 3.07 9.53 6.98
N LEU A 19 4.23 10.03 7.42
CA LEU A 19 4.74 9.87 8.79
C LEU A 19 3.80 10.53 9.79
N SER A 20 3.43 11.80 9.58
CA SER A 20 2.54 12.52 10.48
C SER A 20 1.18 11.86 10.60
N LEU A 21 0.57 11.45 9.47
CA LEU A 21 -0.69 10.73 9.48
C LEU A 21 -0.55 9.37 10.18
N GLY A 22 0.52 8.64 9.89
CA GLY A 22 0.80 7.33 10.49
C GLY A 22 0.99 7.42 11.99
N ILE A 23 1.70 8.44 12.49
CA ILE A 23 1.87 8.70 13.92
C ILE A 23 0.54 9.07 14.57
N LEU A 24 -0.27 9.94 13.97
CA LEU A 24 -1.59 10.32 14.50
C LEU A 24 -2.53 9.11 14.56
N LEU A 25 -2.56 8.28 13.52
CA LEU A 25 -3.33 7.04 13.50
C LEU A 25 -2.82 6.05 14.56
N TYR A 26 -1.51 5.88 14.70
CA TYR A 26 -0.92 5.02 15.72
C TYR A 26 -1.28 5.48 17.13
N LEU A 27 -1.14 6.77 17.44
CA LEU A 27 -1.45 7.34 18.75
C LEU A 27 -2.97 7.26 19.03
N GLY A 28 -3.80 7.57 18.04
CA GLY A 28 -5.25 7.44 18.17
C GLY A 28 -5.66 6.00 18.46
N LEU A 29 -5.18 5.03 17.66
CA LEU A 29 -5.53 3.63 17.90
C LEU A 29 -4.93 3.09 19.19
N ARG A 30 -3.71 3.48 19.56
CA ARG A 30 -3.09 3.11 20.85
C ARG A 30 -3.94 3.61 22.02
N TYR A 31 -4.47 4.83 21.94
CA TYR A 31 -5.37 5.38 22.94
C TYR A 31 -6.69 4.59 23.02
N PHE A 32 -7.26 4.18 21.87
CA PHE A 32 -8.48 3.35 21.84
C PHE A 32 -8.28 1.89 22.26
N THR A 33 -7.06 1.38 22.13
CA THR A 33 -6.73 -0.04 22.40
C THR A 33 -5.97 -0.23 23.72
N GLU A 34 -5.82 0.83 24.51
CA GLU A 34 -5.19 0.78 25.83
C GLU A 34 -6.01 -0.14 26.75
N GLY A 35 -5.42 -1.27 27.15
CA GLY A 35 -6.09 -2.31 27.95
C GLY A 35 -6.71 -3.46 27.15
N VAL A 36 -6.66 -3.43 25.82
CA VAL A 36 -7.12 -4.52 24.94
C VAL A 36 -5.94 -5.44 24.61
N ALA A 37 -6.05 -6.73 24.95
CA ALA A 37 -5.10 -7.74 24.47
C ALA A 37 -5.09 -7.73 22.93
N ASP A 38 -3.92 -7.94 22.31
CA ASP A 38 -3.81 -8.06 20.84
C ASP A 38 -4.05 -6.78 20.02
N ALA A 39 -4.05 -5.61 20.68
CA ALA A 39 -4.12 -4.27 20.08
C ALA A 39 -3.22 -4.05 18.85
N GLN A 40 -2.01 -4.61 18.87
CA GLN A 40 -1.03 -4.51 17.79
C GLN A 40 -1.49 -5.16 16.48
N TYR A 41 -2.32 -6.21 16.56
CA TYR A 41 -2.85 -6.90 15.38
C TYR A 41 -4.00 -6.10 14.76
N TRP A 42 -4.87 -5.51 15.59
CA TRP A 42 -5.87 -4.55 15.14
C TRP A 42 -5.21 -3.32 14.47
N LEU A 43 -4.14 -2.79 15.07
CA LEU A 43 -3.32 -1.73 14.48
C LEU A 43 -2.79 -2.10 13.09
N ALA A 44 -2.19 -3.28 12.96
CA ALA A 44 -1.66 -3.74 11.68
C ALA A 44 -2.75 -3.83 10.61
N VAL A 45 -3.91 -4.41 10.94
CA VAL A 45 -5.04 -4.54 10.01
C VAL A 45 -5.59 -3.17 9.63
N VAL A 46 -5.89 -2.29 10.59
CA VAL A 46 -6.49 -0.97 10.31
C VAL A 46 -5.57 -0.09 9.46
N LEU A 47 -4.27 -0.10 9.74
CA LEU A 47 -3.30 0.72 9.00
C LEU A 47 -3.06 0.20 7.59
N THR A 48 -3.13 -1.12 7.38
CA THR A 48 -2.77 -1.73 6.10
C THR A 48 -3.96 -2.10 5.23
N ALA A 49 -5.16 -2.26 5.79
CA ALA A 49 -6.39 -2.62 5.07
C ALA A 49 -6.71 -1.68 3.91
N PRO A 50 -6.70 -0.34 4.06
CA PRO A 50 -6.97 0.57 2.95
C PRO A 50 -5.96 0.42 1.82
N LEU A 51 -4.67 0.26 2.16
CA LEU A 51 -3.60 0.09 1.18
C LEU A 51 -3.74 -1.24 0.43
N GLY A 52 -3.98 -2.35 1.13
CA GLY A 52 -4.13 -3.66 0.51
C GLY A 52 -5.37 -3.74 -0.38
N LEU A 53 -6.49 -3.14 0.04
CA LEU A 53 -7.70 -3.06 -0.78
C LEU A 53 -7.46 -2.21 -2.03
N TYR A 54 -6.85 -1.03 -1.88
CA TYR A 54 -6.51 -0.16 -3.01
C TYR A 54 -5.61 -0.88 -4.03
N LEU A 55 -4.54 -1.53 -3.56
CA LEU A 55 -3.62 -2.28 -4.41
C LEU A 55 -4.30 -3.49 -5.07
N GLY A 56 -5.20 -4.18 -4.36
CA GLY A 56 -5.99 -5.28 -4.90
C GLY A 56 -6.90 -4.84 -6.04
N ILE A 57 -7.65 -3.75 -5.85
CA ILE A 57 -8.47 -3.15 -6.91
C ILE A 57 -7.61 -2.71 -8.08
N TYR A 58 -6.50 -2.03 -7.80
CA TYR A 58 -5.54 -1.57 -8.81
C TYR A 58 -5.01 -2.72 -9.68
N LEU A 59 -4.69 -3.88 -9.08
CA LEU A 59 -4.27 -5.08 -9.82
C LEU A 59 -5.39 -5.66 -10.67
N ILE A 60 -6.60 -5.79 -10.11
CA ILE A 60 -7.77 -6.32 -10.84
C ILE A 60 -8.08 -5.45 -12.06
N ASP A 61 -8.08 -4.13 -11.88
CA ASP A 61 -8.30 -3.18 -12.97
C ASP A 61 -7.16 -3.22 -13.98
N GLY A 62 -5.92 -3.36 -13.52
CA GLY A 62 -4.74 -3.56 -14.36
C GLY A 62 -4.89 -4.77 -15.29
N VAL A 63 -5.29 -5.92 -14.74
CA VAL A 63 -5.54 -7.16 -15.49
C VAL A 63 -6.68 -6.98 -16.49
N ARG A 64 -7.81 -6.42 -16.06
CA ARG A 64 -9.00 -6.23 -16.89
C ARG A 64 -8.75 -5.28 -18.06
N ALA A 65 -8.09 -4.16 -17.79
CA ALA A 65 -7.85 -3.12 -18.79
C ALA A 65 -6.57 -3.37 -19.61
N GLY A 66 -5.71 -4.32 -19.20
CA GLY A 66 -4.42 -4.56 -19.83
C GLY A 66 -3.46 -3.35 -19.75
N ARG A 67 -3.71 -2.42 -18.83
CA ARG A 67 -2.96 -1.19 -18.64
C ARG A 67 -2.78 -0.88 -17.17
N LEU A 68 -1.58 -0.50 -16.78
CA LEU A 68 -1.20 -0.21 -15.40
C LEU A 68 -0.72 1.25 -15.29
N PRO A 69 -1.46 2.15 -14.63
CA PRO A 69 -1.05 3.54 -14.50
C PRO A 69 0.03 3.69 -13.42
N VAL A 70 1.29 3.85 -13.81
CA VAL A 70 2.43 4.04 -12.90
C VAL A 70 2.92 5.49 -13.00
N GLY A 71 2.60 6.28 -11.98
CA GLY A 71 2.89 7.72 -11.99
C GLY A 71 2.11 8.45 -13.09
N ARG A 72 2.82 9.12 -14.00
CA ARG A 72 2.22 9.84 -15.15
C ARG A 72 2.10 9.00 -16.42
N HIS A 73 2.57 7.75 -16.41
CA HIS A 73 2.62 6.91 -17.59
C HIS A 73 1.77 5.66 -17.42
N ALA A 74 1.01 5.30 -18.45
CA ALA A 74 0.33 4.02 -18.52
C ALA A 74 1.25 2.98 -19.16
N ILE A 75 1.52 1.90 -18.43
CA ILE A 75 2.25 0.73 -18.95
C ILE A 75 1.20 -0.21 -19.56
N VAL A 76 1.26 -0.44 -20.87
CA VAL A 76 0.27 -1.25 -21.60
C VAL A 76 0.86 -2.62 -21.91
N ARG A 77 0.09 -3.68 -21.67
CA ARG A 77 0.51 -5.07 -21.86
C ARG A 77 0.98 -5.36 -23.28
N VAL A 78 0.33 -4.78 -24.28
CA VAL A 78 0.62 -5.03 -25.71
C VAL A 78 1.93 -4.37 -26.15
N THR A 79 2.19 -3.13 -25.70
CA THR A 79 3.38 -2.37 -26.14
C THR A 79 4.61 -2.68 -25.30
N GLN A 80 4.43 -2.98 -24.00
CA GLN A 80 5.52 -3.19 -23.04
C GLN A 80 5.26 -4.41 -22.15
N PRO A 81 5.18 -5.64 -22.72
CA PRO A 81 4.71 -6.83 -22.03
C PRO A 81 5.57 -7.21 -20.82
N VAL A 82 6.90 -7.21 -20.97
CA VAL A 82 7.82 -7.58 -19.88
C VAL A 82 7.70 -6.60 -18.72
N ARG A 83 7.72 -5.30 -19.01
CA ARG A 83 7.60 -4.25 -17.99
C ARG A 83 6.22 -4.28 -17.31
N TYR A 84 5.15 -4.51 -18.07
CA TYR A 84 3.81 -4.69 -17.52
C TYR A 84 3.77 -5.83 -16.50
N TRP A 85 4.28 -7.02 -16.86
CA TRP A 85 4.28 -8.17 -15.97
C TRP A 85 5.16 -7.98 -14.74
N LEU A 86 6.32 -7.34 -14.88
CA LEU A 86 7.20 -7.07 -13.74
C LEU A 86 6.53 -6.18 -12.70
N TRP A 87 5.84 -5.12 -13.12
CA TRP A 87 5.06 -4.27 -12.22
C TRP A 87 3.84 -4.97 -11.64
N MET A 88 3.12 -5.76 -12.45
CA MET A 88 2.00 -6.58 -11.98
C MET A 88 2.44 -7.58 -10.89
N ILE A 89 3.57 -8.26 -11.08
CA ILE A 89 4.13 -9.18 -10.09
C ILE A 89 4.56 -8.41 -8.83
N TRP A 90 5.24 -7.27 -8.99
CA TRP A 90 5.66 -6.44 -7.85
C TRP A 90 4.48 -6.05 -6.96
N PHE A 91 3.43 -5.48 -7.54
CA PHE A 91 2.22 -5.13 -6.80
C PHE A 91 1.48 -6.37 -6.28
N GLY A 92 1.46 -7.46 -7.05
CA GLY A 92 0.88 -8.75 -6.65
C GLY A 92 1.53 -9.32 -5.40
N VAL A 93 2.86 -9.32 -5.33
CA VAL A 93 3.62 -9.72 -4.14
C VAL A 93 3.29 -8.81 -2.96
N GLY A 94 3.19 -7.50 -3.18
CA GLY A 94 2.79 -6.55 -2.13
C GLY A 94 1.41 -6.87 -1.54
N VAL A 95 0.41 -7.12 -2.40
CA VAL A 95 -0.94 -7.52 -1.95
C VAL A 95 -0.91 -8.87 -1.23
N ALA A 96 -0.18 -9.85 -1.75
CA ALA A 96 -0.08 -11.17 -1.11
C ALA A 96 0.56 -11.08 0.29
N LEU A 97 1.62 -10.28 0.46
CA LEU A 97 2.25 -10.06 1.76
C LEU A 97 1.30 -9.35 2.73
N LEU A 98 0.57 -8.33 2.28
CA LEU A 98 -0.45 -7.66 3.10
C LEU A 98 -1.56 -8.63 3.51
N PHE A 99 -2.02 -9.48 2.59
CA PHE A 99 -2.99 -10.52 2.90
C PHE A 99 -2.46 -11.51 3.94
N CYS A 100 -1.20 -11.94 3.84
CA CYS A 100 -0.57 -12.78 4.85
C CYS A 100 -0.53 -12.11 6.23
N VAL A 101 -0.24 -10.80 6.28
CA VAL A 101 -0.30 -10.03 7.54
C VAL A 101 -1.70 -10.04 8.12
N TRP A 102 -2.74 -9.88 7.29
CA TRP A 102 -4.14 -9.91 7.75
C TRP A 102 -4.56 -11.29 8.23
N VAL A 103 -4.21 -12.36 7.53
CA VAL A 103 -4.50 -13.73 7.94
C VAL A 103 -3.81 -14.05 9.27
N TYR A 104 -2.54 -13.65 9.41
CA TYR A 104 -1.79 -13.83 10.66
C TYR A 104 -2.41 -13.03 11.80
N ALA A 105 -2.77 -11.76 11.56
CA ALA A 105 -3.44 -10.93 12.55
C ALA A 105 -4.80 -11.52 12.94
N ALA A 106 -5.62 -11.97 11.99
CA ALA A 106 -6.90 -12.59 12.25
C ALA A 106 -6.77 -13.85 13.12
N GLY A 107 -5.79 -14.72 12.84
CA GLY A 107 -5.53 -15.92 13.64
C GLY A 107 -4.98 -15.65 15.04
N LYS A 108 -4.58 -14.41 15.35
CA LYS A 108 -4.20 -13.96 16.70
C LYS A 108 -5.33 -13.24 17.43
N LEU A 109 -6.37 -12.83 16.71
CA LEU A 109 -7.54 -12.13 17.25
C LEU A 109 -8.71 -13.06 17.58
N THR A 110 -8.65 -14.32 17.13
CA THR A 110 -9.57 -15.43 17.47
C THR A 110 -9.05 -16.23 18.65
#